data_AF-A0A497AM38-F1
#
_entry.id   AF-A0A497AM38-F1
#
_cell.length_a   1.000
_cell.length_b   1.000
_cell.length_c   1.000
_cell.angle_alpha   90.00
_cell.angle_beta   90.00
_cell.angle_gamma   90.00
#
_symmetry.space_group_name_H-M   'P 1'
#
loop_
_entity.id
_entity.type
_entity.pdbx_description
1 polymer ?
#
loop_
_entity_poly.entity_id
_entity_poly.type
_entity_poly.pdbx_seq_one_letter_code
_entity_poly.pdbx_strand_id
1 'polypeptide(L)'
;MKHCPQCNTQLPDDARFCLNCGAPQEGVSQTTVSGDGAIAQGPGAVAAGAGGAAVGGDVHGDVIIGELPQDPADLRTAYLNHLFETAGALSLSGIDPKAASEAEARLNLGAVYTSLLTLTSEECERLQARERL
;
A
#
# COMPACT_ATOMS: atom_id res chain seq x y z
N MET A 1 22.21 6.76 -43.52
CA MET A 1 20.98 7.48 -43.13
C MET A 1 19.79 6.61 -43.50
N LYS A 2 18.82 6.43 -42.60
CA LYS A 2 17.61 5.63 -42.85
C LYS A 2 16.35 6.49 -42.75
N HIS A 3 15.27 6.05 -43.39
CA HIS A 3 13.98 6.76 -43.32
C HIS A 3 13.03 6.02 -42.38
N CYS A 4 12.32 6.75 -41.53
CA CYS A 4 11.30 6.16 -40.68
C CYS A 4 10.18 5.55 -41.53
N PRO A 5 9.83 4.25 -41.37
CA PRO A 5 8.75 3.63 -42.14
C PRO A 5 7.36 4.20 -41.80
N GLN A 6 7.20 4.93 -40.69
CA GLN A 6 5.91 5.45 -40.25
C GLN A 6 5.65 6.91 -40.64
N CYS A 7 6.68 7.77 -40.66
CA CYS A 7 6.52 9.21 -40.93
C CYS A 7 7.52 9.77 -41.97
N ASN A 8 8.31 8.88 -42.58
CA ASN A 8 9.28 9.20 -43.64
C ASN A 8 10.35 10.24 -43.27
N THR A 9 10.53 10.54 -41.98
CA THR A 9 11.58 11.45 -41.49
C THR A 9 12.96 10.82 -41.68
N GLN A 10 13.96 11.62 -42.06
CA GLN A 10 15.35 11.18 -42.14
C GLN A 10 15.93 11.00 -40.74
N LEU A 11 16.50 9.83 -40.50
CA LEU A 11 17.11 9.45 -39.24
C LEU A 11 18.57 9.01 -39.45
N PRO A 12 19.43 9.26 -38.46
CA PRO A 12 20.76 8.69 -38.47
C PRO A 12 20.66 7.15 -38.34
N ASP A 13 21.67 6.43 -38.85
CA ASP A 13 21.61 4.97 -38.96
C ASP A 13 21.52 4.27 -37.60
N ASP A 14 22.10 4.90 -36.57
CA ASP A 14 22.10 4.47 -35.18
C ASP A 14 20.81 4.85 -34.41
N ALA A 15 19.87 5.56 -35.03
CA ALA A 15 18.61 5.93 -34.39
C ALA A 15 17.83 4.67 -33.98
N ARG A 16 17.62 4.50 -32.68
CA ARG A 16 16.77 3.45 -32.10
C ARG A 16 15.28 3.82 -32.17
N PHE A 17 14.95 5.10 -32.00
CA PHE A 17 13.58 5.59 -32.08
C PHE A 17 13.49 6.78 -33.03
N CYS A 18 12.33 6.99 -33.64
CA CYS A 18 12.08 8.16 -34.47
C CYS A 18 11.96 9.42 -33.62
N LEU A 19 12.80 10.43 -33.90
CA LEU A 19 12.79 11.73 -33.21
C LEU A 19 11.52 12.56 -33.47
N ASN A 20 10.78 12.24 -34.53
CA ASN A 20 9.56 12.97 -34.92
C ASN A 20 8.26 12.25 -34.48
N CYS A 21 8.17 10.92 -34.68
CA CYS A 21 6.94 10.16 -34.40
C CYS A 21 7.07 9.11 -33.29
N GLY A 22 8.26 8.90 -32.71
CA GLY A 22 8.47 7.92 -31.64
C GLY A 22 8.55 6.45 -32.08
N ALA A 23 8.36 6.14 -33.37
CA ALA A 23 8.38 4.76 -33.86
C ALA A 23 9.71 4.04 -33.57
N PRO A 24 9.70 2.78 -33.10
CA PRO A 24 10.91 1.98 -32.96
C PRO A 24 11.52 1.70 -34.33
N GLN A 25 12.85 1.75 -34.42
CA GLN A 25 13.62 1.46 -35.63
C GLN A 25 14.31 0.10 -35.49
N GLU A 26 14.70 -0.51 -36.61
CA GLU A 26 15.40 -1.80 -36.65
C GLU A 26 16.55 -1.85 -35.62
N GLY A 27 16.51 -2.86 -34.74
CA GLY A 27 17.47 -3.01 -33.63
C GLY A 27 16.93 -2.62 -32.24
N VAL A 28 15.72 -2.07 -32.12
CA VAL A 28 15.02 -1.97 -30.83
C VAL A 28 14.41 -3.32 -30.51
N SER A 29 15.10 -4.10 -29.67
CA SER A 29 14.55 -5.29 -29.06
C SER A 29 13.35 -4.87 -28.22
N GLN A 30 12.14 -5.18 -28.68
CA GLN A 30 11.00 -5.25 -27.78
C GLN A 30 11.42 -6.18 -26.64
N THR A 31 11.31 -5.72 -25.39
CA THR A 31 11.49 -6.61 -24.25
C THR A 31 10.40 -7.66 -24.35
N THR A 32 10.77 -8.87 -24.76
CA THR A 32 9.91 -10.04 -24.70
C THR A 32 10.06 -10.62 -23.31
N VAL A 33 9.00 -10.60 -22.52
CA VAL A 33 8.95 -11.38 -21.29
C VAL A 33 8.78 -12.84 -21.67
N SER A 34 9.54 -13.70 -20.99
CA SER A 34 9.45 -15.15 -21.10
C SER A 34 9.31 -15.71 -19.68
N GLY A 35 8.54 -16.79 -19.55
CA GLY A 35 8.18 -17.36 -18.25
C GLY A 35 7.20 -16.48 -17.46
N ASP A 36 7.34 -16.49 -16.15
CA ASP A 36 6.41 -15.90 -15.17
C ASP A 36 6.51 -14.38 -15.03
N GLY A 37 7.17 -13.69 -15.96
CA GLY A 37 7.38 -12.25 -15.88
C GLY A 37 6.13 -11.44 -16.25
N ALA A 38 6.22 -10.12 -16.06
CA ALA A 38 5.25 -9.17 -16.60
C ALA A 38 5.95 -7.87 -17.00
N ILE A 39 5.37 -7.15 -17.97
CA ILE A 39 5.89 -5.87 -18.46
C ILE A 39 4.76 -4.87 -18.49
N ALA A 40 5.03 -3.66 -18.02
CA ALA A 40 4.16 -2.51 -18.18
C ALA A 40 4.98 -1.36 -18.78
N GLN A 41 4.50 -0.76 -19.86
CA GLN A 41 5.17 0.37 -20.52
C GLN A 41 4.17 1.50 -20.75
N GLY A 42 4.50 2.69 -20.26
CA GLY A 42 3.70 3.92 -20.41
C GLY A 42 3.38 4.58 -19.07
N PRO A 43 2.87 5.82 -19.08
CA PRO A 43 2.41 6.49 -17.86
C PRO A 43 1.26 5.70 -17.21
N GLY A 44 1.35 5.46 -15.90
CA GLY A 44 0.34 4.69 -15.15
C GLY A 44 0.37 3.19 -15.40
N ALA A 45 1.42 2.66 -16.04
CA ALA A 45 1.52 1.25 -16.35
C ALA A 45 1.88 0.45 -15.08
N VAL A 46 1.14 -0.63 -14.82
CA VAL A 46 1.24 -1.48 -13.63
C VAL A 46 1.19 -2.93 -14.09
N ALA A 47 2.08 -3.77 -13.56
CA ALA A 47 2.16 -5.19 -13.93
C ALA A 47 2.63 -6.04 -12.74
N ALA A 48 2.12 -7.28 -12.67
CA ALA A 48 2.59 -8.33 -11.79
C ALA A 48 2.83 -9.61 -12.59
N GLY A 49 3.94 -10.29 -12.31
CA GLY A 49 4.24 -11.63 -12.81
C GLY A 49 3.52 -12.72 -12.00
N ALA A 50 3.91 -13.98 -12.19
CA ALA A 50 3.26 -15.10 -11.50
C ALA A 50 3.34 -14.94 -9.98
N GLY A 51 2.20 -15.16 -9.32
CA GLY A 51 2.05 -15.01 -7.87
C GLY A 51 2.02 -13.56 -7.36
N GLY A 52 2.18 -12.57 -8.23
CA GLY A 52 2.15 -11.16 -7.85
C GLY A 52 0.74 -10.58 -7.86
N ALA A 53 0.53 -9.57 -7.03
CA ALA A 53 -0.60 -8.64 -7.15
C ALA A 53 -0.03 -7.24 -7.38
N ALA A 54 -0.65 -6.48 -8.28
CA ALA A 54 -0.24 -5.13 -8.59
C ALA A 54 -1.44 -4.19 -8.44
N VAL A 55 -1.23 -3.09 -7.72
CA VAL A 55 -2.25 -2.08 -7.48
C VAL A 55 -1.76 -0.75 -8.04
N GLY A 56 -2.59 -0.12 -8.87
CA GLY A 56 -2.31 1.17 -9.47
C GLY A 56 -3.18 2.28 -8.89
N GLY A 57 -2.71 3.52 -8.98
CA GLY A 57 -3.42 4.69 -8.47
C GLY A 57 -3.43 4.78 -6.95
N ASP A 58 -4.41 5.49 -6.41
CA ASP A 58 -4.50 5.80 -4.98
C ASP A 58 -5.37 4.77 -4.25
N VAL A 59 -4.83 4.16 -3.21
CA VAL A 59 -5.59 3.26 -2.33
C VAL A 59 -5.98 4.01 -1.06
N HIS A 60 -7.30 4.10 -0.82
CA HIS A 60 -7.88 4.77 0.35
C HIS A 60 -8.31 3.77 1.44
N GLY A 61 -7.83 2.53 1.37
CA GLY A 61 -8.19 1.41 2.25
C GLY A 61 -7.21 0.25 2.12
N ASP A 62 -7.60 -0.94 2.57
CA ASP A 62 -6.67 -2.07 2.67
C ASP A 62 -6.56 -2.85 1.36
N VAL A 63 -5.32 -3.25 1.02
CA VAL A 63 -5.05 -4.23 -0.04
C VAL A 63 -4.67 -5.55 0.61
N ILE A 64 -5.60 -6.51 0.61
CA ILE A 64 -5.35 -7.86 1.11
C ILE A 64 -4.97 -8.76 -0.06
N ILE A 65 -3.71 -9.21 -0.09
CA ILE A 65 -3.19 -10.14 -1.10
C ILE A 65 -3.00 -11.52 -0.45
N GLY A 66 -3.52 -12.57 -1.08
CA GLY A 66 -3.43 -13.94 -0.58
C GLY A 66 -4.78 -14.48 -0.09
N GLU A 67 -4.72 -15.62 0.58
CA GLU A 67 -5.92 -16.28 1.12
C GLU A 67 -6.34 -15.59 2.42
N LEU A 68 -7.62 -15.21 2.51
CA LEU A 68 -8.16 -14.64 3.74
C LEU A 68 -8.04 -15.66 4.87
N PRO A 69 -7.60 -15.26 6.07
CA PRO A 69 -7.59 -16.16 7.20
C PRO A 69 -8.97 -16.77 7.40
N GLN A 70 -9.08 -18.09 7.38
CA GLN A 70 -10.34 -18.80 7.62
C GLN A 70 -10.49 -19.16 9.10
N ASP A 71 -9.40 -19.12 9.86
CA ASP A 71 -9.43 -19.31 11.31
C ASP A 71 -10.08 -18.09 11.99
N PRO A 72 -11.14 -18.28 12.79
CA PRO A 72 -11.73 -17.22 13.61
C PRO A 72 -10.72 -16.43 14.45
N ALA A 73 -9.63 -17.06 14.92
CA ALA A 73 -8.60 -16.38 15.71
C ALA A 73 -7.80 -15.37 14.87
N ASP A 74 -7.47 -15.73 13.63
CA ASP A 74 -6.74 -14.87 12.71
C ASP A 74 -7.62 -13.73 12.19
N LEU A 75 -8.90 -14.02 11.89
CA LEU A 75 -9.89 -13.00 11.54
C LEU A 75 -10.10 -11.99 12.67
N ARG A 76 -10.19 -12.48 13.91
CA ARG A 76 -10.27 -11.62 15.10
C ARG A 76 -9.02 -10.75 15.20
N THR A 77 -7.84 -11.30 14.98
CA THR A 77 -6.58 -10.55 15.04
C THR A 77 -6.53 -9.47 13.97
N ALA A 78 -6.86 -9.79 12.72
CA ALA A 78 -6.93 -8.83 11.62
C ALA A 78 -7.93 -7.70 11.92
N TYR A 79 -9.12 -8.04 12.40
CA TYR A 79 -10.14 -7.07 12.79
C TYR A 79 -9.68 -6.16 13.93
N LEU A 80 -9.04 -6.71 14.97
CA LEU A 80 -8.53 -5.93 16.09
C LEU A 80 -7.41 -4.97 15.66
N ASN A 81 -6.54 -5.40 14.73
CA ASN A 81 -5.50 -4.53 14.16
C ASN A 81 -6.14 -3.38 13.39
N HIS A 82 -7.12 -3.66 12.53
CA HIS A 82 -7.85 -2.63 11.79
C HIS A 82 -8.58 -1.63 12.71
N LEU A 83 -9.25 -2.12 13.76
CA LEU A 83 -9.85 -1.27 14.79
C LEU A 83 -8.81 -0.42 15.51
N PHE A 84 -7.66 -1.00 15.87
CA PHE A 84 -6.59 -0.28 16.56
C PHE A 84 -5.99 0.83 15.69
N GLU A 85 -5.78 0.60 14.39
CA GLU A 85 -5.33 1.63 13.47
C GLU A 85 -6.35 2.77 13.32
N THR A 86 -7.63 2.41 13.21
CA THR A 86 -8.71 3.38 13.01
C THR A 86 -8.99 4.21 14.27
N ALA A 87 -8.95 3.58 15.45
CA ALA A 87 -9.37 4.20 16.72
C ALA A 87 -8.21 4.54 17.67
N GLY A 88 -7.00 4.04 17.43
CA GLY A 88 -5.87 4.15 18.36
C GLY A 88 -5.23 5.54 18.46
N ALA A 89 -5.60 6.46 17.57
CA ALA A 89 -5.09 7.82 17.56
C ALA A 89 -6.21 8.85 17.78
N LEU A 90 -6.29 9.39 18.99
CA LEU A 90 -7.29 10.38 19.39
C LEU A 90 -6.79 11.80 19.10
N SER A 91 -7.61 12.61 18.41
CA SER A 91 -7.31 14.04 18.23
C SER A 91 -7.58 14.81 19.53
N LEU A 92 -6.62 15.65 19.94
CA LEU A 92 -6.77 16.50 21.12
C LEU A 92 -7.35 17.89 20.82
N SER A 93 -7.70 18.16 19.56
CA SER A 93 -8.18 19.46 19.07
C SER A 93 -9.45 19.98 19.77
N GLY A 94 -10.30 19.09 20.30
CA GLY A 94 -11.50 19.46 21.05
C GLY A 94 -11.31 19.64 22.57
N ILE A 95 -10.12 19.34 23.09
CA ILE A 95 -9.83 19.33 24.54
C ILE A 95 -8.96 20.53 24.92
N ASP A 96 -7.95 20.85 24.10
CA ASP A 96 -7.07 22.01 24.28
C ASP A 96 -6.99 22.85 23.00
N PRO A 97 -7.45 24.11 23.00
CA PRO A 97 -7.35 25.03 21.87
C PRO A 97 -5.93 25.24 21.36
N LYS A 98 -4.89 25.11 22.21
CA LYS A 98 -3.48 25.20 21.76
C LYS A 98 -3.04 23.95 21.00
N ALA A 99 -3.48 22.77 21.44
CA ALA A 99 -3.20 21.50 20.79
C ALA A 99 -3.94 21.35 19.44
N ALA A 100 -5.03 22.09 19.23
CA ALA A 100 -5.77 22.10 17.96
C ALA A 100 -4.98 22.66 16.76
N SER A 101 -3.97 23.48 17.01
CA SER A 101 -3.15 24.08 15.95
C SER A 101 -2.02 23.17 15.44
N GLU A 102 -1.70 22.12 16.20
CA GLU A 102 -0.66 21.15 15.85
C GLU A 102 -1.34 19.90 15.27
N ALA A 103 -1.28 19.73 13.94
CA ALA A 103 -1.84 18.56 13.24
C ALA A 103 -1.27 17.21 13.75
N GLU A 104 -0.16 17.26 14.50
CA GLU A 104 0.57 16.12 15.06
C GLU A 104 0.21 15.82 16.52
N ALA A 105 -0.67 16.59 17.17
CA ALA A 105 -1.13 16.34 18.55
C ALA A 105 -2.17 15.21 18.60
N ARG A 106 -1.80 14.02 18.11
CA ARG A 106 -2.59 12.79 18.22
C ARG A 106 -2.09 11.98 19.41
N LEU A 107 -2.97 11.70 20.36
CA LEU A 107 -2.67 10.84 21.50
C LEU A 107 -2.74 9.38 21.05
N ASN A 108 -1.65 8.62 21.19
CA ASN A 108 -1.65 7.18 20.96
C ASN A 108 -2.25 6.46 22.18
N LEU A 109 -3.47 5.94 22.02
CA LEU A 109 -4.17 5.25 23.11
C LEU A 109 -3.43 4.00 23.56
N GLY A 110 -2.78 3.26 22.67
CA GLY A 110 -1.97 2.08 23.04
C GLY A 110 -0.89 2.42 24.06
N ALA A 111 -0.12 3.49 23.82
CA ALA A 111 0.90 3.96 24.76
C ALA A 111 0.31 4.38 26.11
N VAL A 112 -0.89 4.97 26.11
CA VAL A 112 -1.62 5.36 27.34
C VAL A 112 -2.07 4.13 28.12
N TYR A 113 -2.71 3.15 27.47
CA TYR A 113 -3.13 1.90 28.12
C TYR A 113 -1.93 1.11 28.68
N THR A 114 -0.81 1.05 27.94
CA THR A 114 0.44 0.46 28.45
C THR A 114 1.01 1.22 29.65
N SER A 115 1.01 2.56 29.60
CA SER A 115 1.53 3.41 30.68
C SER A 115 0.64 3.37 31.93
N LEU A 116 -0.67 3.23 31.76
CA LEU A 116 -1.64 3.12 32.86
C LEU A 116 -1.71 1.71 33.46
N LEU A 117 -0.94 0.74 32.94
CA LEU A 117 -0.94 -0.66 33.38
C LEU A 117 -2.37 -1.22 33.51
N THR A 118 -3.26 -0.80 32.63
CA THR A 118 -4.64 -1.26 32.64
C THR A 118 -4.69 -2.71 32.19
N LEU A 119 -5.28 -3.55 33.02
CA LEU A 119 -5.56 -4.94 32.71
C LEU A 119 -6.51 -5.03 31.52
N THR A 120 -6.43 -6.12 30.74
CA THR A 120 -7.47 -6.42 29.75
C THR A 120 -8.82 -6.65 30.46
N SER A 121 -9.95 -6.49 29.75
CA SER A 121 -11.29 -6.75 30.33
C SER A 121 -11.36 -8.15 30.94
N GLU A 122 -10.82 -9.14 30.23
CA GLU A 122 -10.81 -10.54 30.65
C GLU A 122 -9.95 -10.78 31.91
N GLU A 123 -8.81 -10.10 32.03
CA GLU A 123 -7.99 -10.15 33.24
C GLU A 123 -8.63 -9.42 34.42
N CYS A 124 -9.30 -8.29 34.16
CA CYS A 124 -10.08 -7.55 35.15
C CYS A 124 -11.23 -8.41 35.68
N GLU A 125 -11.99 -9.06 34.78
CA GLU A 125 -13.08 -9.99 35.11
C GLU A 125 -12.57 -11.19 35.92
N ARG A 126 -11.42 -11.77 35.52
CA ARG A 126 -10.78 -12.88 36.24
C ARG A 126 -10.32 -12.49 37.65
N LEU A 127 -9.80 -11.28 37.83
CA LEU A 127 -9.40 -10.77 39.14
C LEU A 127 -10.63 -10.50 40.02
N GLN A 128 -11.67 -9.87 39.48
CA GLN A 128 -12.93 -9.66 40.19
C GLN A 128 -13.62 -10.97 40.60
N ALA A 129 -13.53 -12.02 39.76
CA ALA A 129 -14.05 -13.34 40.09
C ALA A 129 -13.27 -14.02 41.23
N ARG A 130 -11.95 -13.78 41.33
CA ARG A 130 -11.10 -14.31 42.41
C ARG A 130 -11.29 -13.58 43.73
N GLU A 131 -11.56 -12.29 43.71
CA GLU A 131 -11.78 -11.47 44.92
C GLU A 131 -13.17 -11.70 45.56
N ARG A 132 -14.10 -12.35 44.84
CA ARG A 132 -15.45 -12.69 45.33
C ARG A 132 -15.54 -14.08 45.97
N LEU A 133 -14.43 -14.82 46.08
CA LEU A 133 -14.31 -16.13 46.73
C LEU A 133 -13.63 -15.98 48.09
#